data_AF-T0YXA3-F1
#
_entry.id   AF-T0YXA3-F1
#
_cell.length_a   1.000
_cell.length_b   1.000
_cell.length_c   1.000
_cell.angle_alpha   90.00
_cell.angle_beta   90.00
_cell.angle_gamma   90.00
#
_symmetry.space_group_name_H-M   'P 1'
#
loop_
_entity.id
_entity.type
_entity.pdbx_description
1 polymer ?
#
loop_
_entity_poly.entity_id
_entity_poly.type
_entity_poly.pdbx_seq_one_letter_code
_entity_poly.pdbx_strand_id
1 'polypeptide(L)'
;MELLEAEVADATGIAQVIWFNQPHLRHLLHPGDRVTLHGKVIRSKRGGLQLQNPDVERERKWVGQSSVGVLVPTYPETAHITSRWLRAQVAALLPPGRGGSRRPCLPHVRDREGLIP
;
A
#
# COMPACT_ATOMS: atom_id res chain seq x y z
N MET A 1 22.63 -2.65 -12.85
CA MET A 1 21.15 -2.82 -12.79
C MET A 1 20.88 -4.12 -12.10
N GLU A 2 20.17 -4.09 -10.98
CA GLU A 2 19.80 -5.30 -10.24
C GLU A 2 18.35 -5.65 -10.55
N LEU A 3 18.14 -6.91 -10.89
CA LEU A 3 16.86 -7.48 -11.30
C LEU A 3 16.50 -8.56 -10.30
N LEU A 4 15.37 -8.40 -9.63
CA LEU A 4 14.80 -9.43 -8.77
C LEU A 4 13.58 -10.01 -9.46
N GLU A 5 13.58 -11.31 -9.69
CA GLU A 5 12.45 -12.06 -10.22
C GLU A 5 11.93 -13.01 -9.13
N ALA A 6 10.60 -13.13 -9.03
CA ALA A 6 9.95 -14.12 -8.19
C ALA A 6 8.71 -14.68 -8.86
N GLU A 7 8.36 -15.89 -8.46
CA GLU A 7 7.09 -16.53 -8.79
C GLU A 7 6.20 -16.53 -7.56
N VAL A 8 4.96 -16.09 -7.72
CA VAL A 8 3.96 -16.11 -6.65
C VAL A 8 2.82 -17.00 -7.10
N ALA A 9 2.39 -17.88 -6.22
CA ALA A 9 1.32 -18.83 -6.47
C ALA A 9 0.15 -18.56 -5.53
N ASP A 10 -1.07 -18.68 -6.07
CA ASP A 10 -2.31 -18.70 -5.31
C ASP A 10 -3.14 -19.93 -5.69
N ALA A 11 -4.40 -20.00 -5.24
CA ALA A 11 -5.29 -21.11 -5.55
C ALA A 11 -5.67 -21.22 -7.04
N THR A 12 -5.45 -20.15 -7.83
CA THR A 12 -5.86 -20.02 -9.23
C THR A 12 -4.72 -20.25 -10.21
N GLY A 13 -3.47 -20.02 -9.80
CA GLY A 13 -2.32 -20.25 -10.64
C GLY A 13 -1.03 -19.61 -10.13
N ILE A 14 -0.10 -19.40 -11.05
CA ILE A 14 1.22 -18.83 -10.80
C ILE A 14 1.35 -17.55 -11.64
N ALA A 15 1.85 -16.48 -11.01
CA ALA A 15 2.14 -15.21 -11.65
C ALA A 15 3.62 -14.84 -11.49
N GLN A 16 4.21 -14.32 -12.57
CA GLN A 16 5.59 -13.83 -12.56
C GLN A 16 5.64 -12.38 -12.06
N VAL A 17 6.60 -12.10 -11.19
CA VAL A 17 6.80 -10.78 -10.59
C VAL A 17 8.24 -10.35 -10.79
N ILE A 18 8.45 -9.11 -11.23
CA ILE A 18 9.78 -8.56 -11.45
C ILE A 18 9.89 -7.17 -10.82
N TRP A 19 10.98 -6.98 -10.06
CA TRP A 19 11.39 -5.69 -9.53
C TRP A 19 12.72 -5.23 -10.15
N PHE A 20 12.71 -4.02 -10.68
CA PHE A 20 13.89 -3.36 -11.23
C PHE A 20 14.44 -2.37 -10.20
N ASN A 21 15.76 -2.43 -9.95
CA ASN A 21 16.48 -1.49 -9.07
C ASN A 21 15.97 -1.46 -7.61
N GLN A 22 15.45 -2.57 -7.09
CA GLN A 22 14.98 -2.69 -5.70
C GLN A 22 15.72 -3.80 -4.93
N PRO A 23 17.04 -3.66 -4.70
CA PRO A 23 17.87 -4.73 -4.11
C PRO A 23 17.53 -5.07 -2.66
N HIS A 24 16.95 -4.13 -1.93
CA HIS A 24 16.53 -4.33 -0.55
C HIS A 24 15.52 -5.49 -0.42
N LEU A 25 14.66 -5.69 -1.43
CA LEU A 25 13.64 -6.74 -1.43
C LEU A 25 14.22 -8.15 -1.33
N ARG A 26 15.44 -8.37 -1.83
CA ARG A 26 16.12 -9.67 -1.72
C ARG A 26 16.31 -10.14 -0.27
N HIS A 27 16.48 -9.20 0.66
CA HIS A 27 16.67 -9.49 2.09
C HIS A 27 15.33 -9.53 2.83
N LEU A 28 14.27 -8.98 2.24
CA LEU A 28 12.94 -8.92 2.86
C LEU A 28 12.08 -10.12 2.46
N LEU A 29 12.21 -10.60 1.23
CA LEU A 29 11.39 -11.65 0.64
C LEU A 29 12.13 -12.98 0.62
N HIS A 30 11.55 -14.00 1.24
CA HIS A 30 12.07 -15.35 1.25
C HIS A 30 11.06 -16.33 0.65
N PRO A 31 11.51 -17.43 0.01
CA PRO A 31 10.60 -18.48 -0.43
C PRO A 31 9.71 -18.97 0.70
N GLY A 32 8.40 -19.04 0.46
CA GLY A 32 7.39 -19.42 1.44
C GLY A 32 6.78 -18.27 2.25
N ASP A 33 7.27 -17.03 2.09
CA ASP A 33 6.61 -15.86 2.65
C ASP A 33 5.23 -15.66 2.02
N ARG A 34 4.22 -15.39 2.86
CA ARG A 34 2.93 -14.89 2.40
C ARG A 34 2.99 -13.37 2.25
N VAL A 35 2.67 -12.91 1.05
CA VAL A 35 2.77 -11.51 0.67
C VAL A 35 1.53 -11.07 -0.09
N THR A 36 1.20 -9.80 0.06
CA THR A 36 0.20 -9.11 -0.74
C THR A 36 0.93 -8.22 -1.73
N LEU A 37 0.61 -8.38 -3.01
CA LEU A 37 1.20 -7.60 -4.10
C LEU A 37 0.14 -6.74 -4.76
N HIS A 38 0.47 -5.49 -5.04
CA HIS A 38 -0.36 -4.61 -5.85
C HIS A 38 0.51 -3.83 -6.83
N GLY A 39 0.05 -3.71 -8.07
CA GLY A 39 0.84 -3.03 -9.09
C GLY A 39 0.29 -3.23 -10.48
N LYS A 40 1.03 -2.73 -11.45
CA LYS A 40 0.64 -2.80 -12.85
C LYS A 40 0.95 -4.19 -13.41
N VAL A 41 -0.08 -4.82 -13.98
CA VAL A 41 0.06 -6.05 -14.75
C VAL A 41 0.37 -5.69 -16.20
N ILE A 42 1.41 -6.30 -16.75
CA ILE A 42 1.89 -6.07 -18.12
C ILE A 42 2.05 -7.43 -18.79
N ARG A 43 1.82 -7.48 -20.11
CA ARG A 43 2.14 -8.66 -20.91
C ARG A 43 3.65 -8.73 -21.11
N SER A 44 4.27 -9.82 -20.69
CA SER A 44 5.70 -10.04 -20.90
C SER A 44 6.01 -10.15 -22.39
N LYS A 45 7.20 -9.70 -22.80
CA LYS A 45 7.71 -9.89 -24.17
C LYS A 45 7.84 -11.37 -24.56
N ARG A 46 7.93 -12.26 -23.57
CA ARG A 46 8.04 -13.72 -23.76
C ARG A 46 6.69 -14.44 -23.71
N GLY A 47 5.58 -13.69 -23.64
CA GLY A 47 4.25 -14.23 -23.40
C GLY A 47 3.93 -14.35 -21.90
N GLY A 48 2.64 -14.30 -21.56
CA GLY A 48 2.18 -14.36 -20.17
C GLY A 48 1.96 -12.99 -19.49
N LEU A 49 1.30 -13.02 -18.34
CA LEU A 49 1.07 -11.85 -17.49
C LEU A 49 2.17 -11.75 -16.46
N GLN A 50 2.66 -10.53 -16.24
CA GLN A 50 3.75 -10.25 -15.33
C GLN A 50 3.45 -8.97 -14.55
N LEU A 51 3.68 -8.98 -13.23
CA LEU A 51 3.66 -7.77 -12.43
C LEU A 51 5.04 -7.09 -12.50
N GLN A 52 5.05 -5.82 -12.85
CA GLN A 52 6.28 -5.04 -12.96
C GLN A 52 6.33 -3.99 -11.85
N ASN A 53 7.40 -4.01 -11.05
CA ASN A 53 7.60 -3.17 -9.87
C ASN A 53 6.36 -3.08 -8.95
N PRO A 54 5.73 -4.21 -8.55
CA PRO A 54 4.62 -4.11 -7.62
C PRO A 54 5.11 -3.70 -6.23
N ASP A 55 4.25 -2.98 -5.52
CA ASP A 55 4.43 -2.79 -4.09
C ASP A 55 4.10 -4.09 -3.35
N VAL A 56 4.95 -4.43 -2.40
CA VAL A 56 4.88 -5.67 -1.62
C VAL A 56 4.67 -5.38 -0.15
N GLU A 57 3.65 -6.04 0.42
CA GLU A 57 3.36 -6.05 1.84
C GLU A 57 3.47 -7.48 2.37
N ARG A 58 4.25 -7.72 3.42
CA ARG A 58 4.33 -9.04 4.05
C ARG A 58 3.17 -9.19 5.03
N GLU A 59 2.57 -10.38 5.11
CA GLU A 59 1.45 -10.66 6.03
C GLU A 59 1.88 -10.56 7.51
N ARG A 60 3.18 -10.50 7.81
CA ARG A 60 3.70 -10.33 9.17
C ARG A 60 3.72 -8.86 9.58
N LYS A 61 2.63 -8.45 10.23
CA LYS A 61 2.51 -7.54 11.41
C LYS A 61 1.54 -6.37 11.18
N TRP A 62 0.56 -6.31 12.10
CA TRP A 62 -0.45 -5.29 12.33
C TRP A 62 -1.69 -5.31 11.40
N VAL A 63 -2.71 -6.01 11.90
CA VAL A 63 -4.13 -5.78 11.57
C VAL A 63 -4.37 -4.27 11.62
N GLY A 64 -4.60 -3.64 10.46
CA GLY A 64 -4.86 -2.20 10.33
C GLY A 64 -3.95 -1.42 9.37
N GLN A 65 -2.91 -2.03 8.78
CA GLN A 65 -2.00 -1.35 7.84
C GLN A 65 -1.92 -1.98 6.44
N SER A 66 -2.83 -2.90 6.09
CA SER A 66 -2.85 -3.36 4.68
C SER A 66 -3.30 -2.19 3.79
N SER A 67 -2.47 -1.84 2.81
CA SER A 67 -2.82 -0.81 1.81
C SER A 67 -3.70 -1.41 0.70
N VAL A 68 -4.05 -2.69 0.79
CA VAL A 68 -4.77 -3.43 -0.25
C VAL A 68 -6.23 -3.63 0.17
N GLY A 69 -7.15 -3.32 -0.74
CA GLY A 69 -8.60 -3.47 -0.51
C GLY A 69 -9.24 -2.35 0.31
N VAL A 70 -8.50 -1.29 0.63
CA VAL A 70 -9.00 -0.11 1.36
C VAL A 70 -8.66 1.17 0.59
N LEU A 71 -9.41 2.25 0.84
CA LEU A 71 -9.04 3.57 0.34
C LEU A 71 -7.85 4.09 1.13
N VAL A 72 -6.75 4.38 0.43
CA VAL A 72 -5.51 4.81 1.06
C VAL A 72 -5.19 6.26 0.65
N PRO A 73 -4.87 7.16 1.59
CA PRO A 73 -4.54 8.53 1.25
C PRO A 73 -3.20 8.63 0.51
N THR A 74 -3.17 9.48 -0.51
CA THR A 74 -1.97 9.86 -1.26
C THR A 74 -1.63 11.31 -0.90
N TYR A 75 -0.40 11.53 -0.45
CA TYR A 75 0.05 12.85 -0.01
C TYR A 75 1.00 13.45 -1.06
N PRO A 76 1.11 14.79 -1.15
CA PRO A 76 2.15 15.42 -1.95
C PRO A 76 3.53 14.95 -1.49
N GLU A 77 4.27 14.32 -2.40
CA GLU A 77 5.59 13.74 -2.10
C GLU A 77 6.68 14.77 -2.38
N THR A 78 7.62 14.91 -1.44
CA THR A 78 8.84 15.69 -1.62
C THR A 78 10.03 14.75 -1.72
N ALA A 79 11.20 15.24 -2.15
CA ALA A 79 12.39 14.43 -2.24
C ALA A 79 12.64 13.67 -0.91
N HIS A 80 12.67 12.34 -0.99
CA HIS A 80 12.84 11.40 0.13
C HIS A 80 11.65 11.18 1.07
N ILE A 81 10.53 11.90 0.90
CA ILE A 81 9.33 11.71 1.72
C ILE A 81 8.24 11.06 0.85
N THR A 82 8.02 9.77 1.09
CA THR A 82 6.99 9.00 0.39
C THR A 82 5.64 9.09 1.10
N SER A 83 4.54 8.96 0.36
CA SER A 83 3.21 8.82 0.95
C SER A 83 3.15 7.66 1.93
N ARG A 84 3.86 6.56 1.65
CA ARG A 84 3.94 5.40 2.55
C ARG A 84 4.52 5.78 3.92
N TRP A 85 5.60 6.55 3.94
CA TRP A 85 6.20 7.03 5.19
C TRP A 85 5.26 7.99 5.92
N LEU A 86 4.66 8.94 5.20
CA LEU A 86 3.69 9.89 5.78
C LEU A 86 2.49 9.19 6.40
N ARG A 87 1.93 8.16 5.74
CA ARG A 87 0.85 7.34 6.28
C ARG A 87 1.22 6.70 7.61
N ALA A 88 2.42 6.15 7.72
CA ALA A 88 2.89 5.55 8.97
C ALA A 88 2.97 6.59 10.10
N GLN A 89 3.44 7.81 9.81
CA GLN A 89 3.50 8.90 10.80
C GLN A 89 2.10 9.39 11.18
N VAL A 90 1.21 9.62 10.20
CA VAL A 90 -0.16 10.06 10.45
C VAL A 90 -0.93 9.02 11.26
N ALA A 91 -0.79 7.74 10.93
CA ALA A 91 -1.43 6.65 11.69
C ALA A 91 -0.92 6.56 13.14
N ALA A 92 0.36 6.83 13.38
CA ALA A 92 0.91 6.87 14.74
C ALA A 92 0.41 8.09 15.55
N LEU A 93 0.22 9.23 14.88
CA LEU A 93 -0.19 10.49 15.52
C LEU A 93 -1.70 10.63 15.69
N LEU A 94 -2.49 9.98 14.82
CA LEU A 94 -3.95 10.09 14.77
C LEU A 94 -4.60 8.76 15.17
N PRO A 95 -4.78 8.50 16.48
CA PRO A 95 -5.48 7.31 16.91
C PRO A 95 -6.94 7.30 16.39
N PRO A 96 -7.49 6.13 16.03
CA PRO A 96 -8.89 6.01 15.62
C PRO A 96 -9.76 6.51 16.78
N GLY A 97 -10.56 7.55 16.54
CA GLY A 97 -11.44 8.14 17.55
C GLY A 97 -11.15 9.57 17.96
N ARG A 98 -10.10 10.24 17.45
CA ARG A 98 -10.03 11.72 17.49
C ARG A 98 -10.87 12.34 16.37
N GLY A 99 -12.14 11.91 16.26
CA GLY A 99 -13.22 12.58 15.52
C GLY A 99 -13.73 13.78 16.30
N GLY A 100 -12.80 14.67 16.63
CA GLY A 100 -13.07 15.87 17.42
C GLY A 100 -12.16 16.96 16.90
N SER A 101 -12.24 17.24 15.59
CA SER A 101 -11.73 18.51 15.12
C SER A 101 -12.58 19.55 15.85
N ARG A 102 -11.99 20.32 16.77
CA ARG A 102 -12.58 21.57 17.27
C ARG A 102 -12.62 22.61 16.12
N ARG A 103 -13.11 22.23 14.95
CA ARG A 103 -13.51 23.15 13.90
C ARG A 103 -14.89 23.61 14.32
N PRO A 104 -15.07 24.91 14.60
CA PRO A 104 -16.39 25.44 14.85
C PRO A 104 -17.12 25.50 13.50
N CYS A 105 -17.64 24.37 13.05
CA CYS A 105 -18.77 24.43 12.13
C CYS A 105 -19.96 24.93 12.95
N LEU A 106 -20.65 25.96 12.46
CA LEU A 106 -21.86 26.42 13.12
C LEU A 106 -22.88 25.25 13.09
N PRO A 107 -23.54 24.92 14.22
CA PRO A 107 -24.40 23.73 14.32
C PRO A 107 -25.47 23.66 13.21
N HIS A 108 -26.03 24.81 12.82
CA HIS A 108 -27.06 24.87 11.78
C HIS A 108 -26.55 24.49 10.37
N VAL A 109 -25.27 24.69 10.07
CA VAL A 109 -24.67 24.26 8.79
C VAL A 109 -24.41 22.75 8.81
N ARG A 110 -23.97 22.23 9.95
CA ARG A 110 -23.71 20.79 10.13
C ARG A 110 -24.97 19.97 9.98
N ASP A 111 -26.06 20.39 10.63
CA ASP A 111 -27.32 19.65 10.64
C ASP A 111 -28.03 19.74 9.27
N ARG A 112 -27.87 20.86 8.54
CA ARG A 112 -28.39 21.01 7.18
C ARG A 112 -27.67 20.11 6.17
N GLU A 113 -26.36 19.95 6.31
CA GLU A 113 -25.51 19.25 5.35
C GLU A 113 -25.15 17.81 5.78
N GLY A 114 -25.68 17.34 6.92
CA GLY A 114 -25.51 15.95 7.39
C GLY A 114 -24.06 15.56 7.69
N LEU A 115 -23.23 16.50 8.15
CA LEU A 115 -21.79 16.26 8.38
C LEU A 115 -21.53 15.53 9.70
N ILE A 116 -20.46 14.72 9.72
CA ILE A 116 -19.99 13.96 10.89
C ILE A 116 -19.53 14.95 11.99
N PRO A 117 -19.74 14.66 13.29
CA PRO A 117 -19.29 15.49 14.41
C PRO A 117 -17.79 15.78 14.47
#